data_AF-A0A3M1QXJ0-F1
#
_entry.id   AF-A0A3M1QXJ0-F1
#
_cell.length_a   1.000
_cell.length_b   1.000
_cell.length_c   1.000
_cell.angle_alpha   90.00
_cell.angle_beta   90.00
_cell.angle_gamma   90.00
#
_symmetry.space_group_name_H-M   'P 1'
#
loop_
_entity.id
_entity.type
_entity.pdbx_description
1 polymer ?
#
loop_
_entity_poly.entity_id
_entity_poly.type
_entity_poly.pdbx_seq_one_letter_code
_entity_poly.pdbx_strand_id
1 'polypeptide(L)'
;MSDDLQTYRAKLDEIDSQIIRALADRHRVVAAIGDLKRHAPRDLRDPKREEQLLARLAEQSRRLGLDPYYVTRLFREILDYSVRRQQEHLLAAEPAPARATLLVGYQGTDGAYSQLAARKHFGPRDADLDTIGFTSFREMLEAVRDGRCDYAMLPIENTTAGSINEAYDLLARMDLAVVGEEVQEVEHCLLTLEPTPLSRIRRVYSHPQALQQCSEFLATLKDCHVEAFADTAMAARKLRTDQDLSEAAIASEQAAREFDLHILKRGIANQKENYTRFVVVAREPRAVDERIACKTSIIFATRHEEGALLACLNTLAGHHLNLTKLESRPRPNAPWEYLFYVDFEGNLAEPRVKQALQDLSAHITTLKVLGTYPARTTKDARPADPSTPRVAAVSKPPSPAPPNPTGAAAEPSVMQLLEKKPYRLVSRLQRSEDTVIRVGGVEVGGSKPVIIAGPCSVESREQIFACARAVRDAGGHLLRGGCFKPRTSPYSFQGLGYEGLDLLEAAGR
;
A
#
# COMPACT_ATOMS: atom_id res chain seq x y z
N MET A 1 14.55 -30.71 -34.16
CA MET A 1 13.53 -30.69 -33.08
C MET A 1 12.38 -31.58 -33.55
N SER A 2 11.92 -32.52 -32.73
CA SER A 2 10.99 -33.60 -33.13
C SER A 2 9.66 -33.08 -33.70
N ASP A 3 9.15 -33.72 -34.76
CA ASP A 3 7.84 -33.49 -35.41
C ASP A 3 6.67 -33.55 -34.40
N ASP A 4 6.82 -34.37 -33.35
CA ASP A 4 5.85 -34.47 -32.26
C ASP A 4 5.72 -33.16 -31.49
N LEU A 5 6.83 -32.44 -31.28
CA LEU A 5 6.83 -31.18 -30.55
C LEU A 5 6.06 -30.10 -31.33
N GLN A 6 6.21 -30.06 -32.65
CA GLN A 6 5.45 -29.12 -33.49
C GLN A 6 3.96 -29.45 -33.46
N THR A 7 3.60 -30.74 -33.52
CA THR A 7 2.21 -31.20 -33.39
C THR A 7 1.58 -30.76 -32.07
N TYR A 8 2.28 -30.92 -30.94
CA TYR A 8 1.76 -30.48 -29.64
C TYR A 8 1.68 -28.95 -29.53
N ARG A 9 2.60 -28.20 -30.12
CA ARG A 9 2.53 -26.72 -30.16
C ARG A 9 1.31 -26.24 -30.94
N ALA A 10 1.03 -26.80 -32.11
CA ALA A 10 -0.16 -26.45 -32.88
C ALA A 10 -1.47 -26.78 -32.11
N LYS A 11 -1.48 -27.89 -31.35
CA LYS A 11 -2.60 -28.22 -30.47
C LYS A 11 -2.78 -27.21 -29.33
N LEU A 12 -1.67 -26.71 -28.75
CA LEU A 12 -1.71 -25.64 -27.75
C LEU A 12 -2.26 -24.35 -28.35
N ASP A 13 -1.80 -23.95 -29.53
CA ASP A 13 -2.28 -22.74 -30.21
C ASP A 13 -3.80 -22.76 -30.47
N GLU A 14 -4.36 -23.92 -30.81
CA GLU A 14 -5.81 -24.09 -30.97
C GLU A 14 -6.56 -24.00 -29.64
N ILE A 15 -6.02 -24.59 -28.56
CA ILE A 15 -6.61 -24.49 -27.22
C ILE A 15 -6.58 -23.03 -26.73
N ASP A 16 -5.46 -22.33 -26.91
CA ASP A 16 -5.30 -20.93 -26.53
C ASP A 16 -6.30 -20.05 -27.31
N SER A 17 -6.46 -20.32 -28.61
CA SER A 17 -7.47 -19.66 -29.44
C SER A 17 -8.90 -19.88 -28.94
N GLN A 18 -9.22 -21.08 -28.44
CA GLN A 18 -10.52 -21.38 -27.85
C GLN A 18 -10.74 -20.64 -26.53
N ILE A 19 -9.70 -20.52 -25.69
CA ILE A 19 -9.77 -19.74 -24.44
C ILE A 19 -10.09 -18.27 -24.77
N ILE A 20 -9.40 -17.67 -25.74
CA ILE A 20 -9.64 -16.29 -26.17
C ILE A 20 -11.07 -16.11 -26.70
N ARG A 21 -11.56 -17.02 -27.56
CA ARG A 21 -12.94 -16.99 -28.06
C ARG A 21 -13.96 -17.05 -26.91
N ALA A 22 -13.77 -17.96 -25.95
CA ALA A 22 -14.65 -18.10 -24.79
C ALA A 22 -14.65 -16.85 -23.90
N LEU A 23 -13.50 -16.20 -23.71
CA LEU A 23 -13.41 -14.92 -22.98
C LEU A 23 -14.17 -13.81 -23.69
N ALA A 24 -14.05 -13.71 -25.02
CA ALA A 24 -14.80 -12.73 -25.82
C ALA A 24 -16.31 -12.96 -25.75
N ASP A 25 -16.78 -14.20 -25.88
CA ASP A 25 -18.19 -14.55 -25.77
C ASP A 25 -18.74 -14.23 -24.38
N ARG A 26 -17.99 -14.60 -23.33
CA ARG A 26 -18.32 -14.24 -21.94
C ARG A 26 -18.44 -12.73 -21.79
N HIS A 27 -17.53 -11.96 -22.40
CA HIS A 27 -17.56 -10.51 -22.32
C HIS A 27 -18.83 -9.92 -22.97
N ARG A 28 -19.27 -10.43 -24.13
CA ARG A 28 -20.53 -10.00 -24.76
C ARG A 28 -21.74 -10.26 -23.86
N VAL A 29 -21.80 -11.43 -23.22
CA VAL A 29 -22.88 -11.77 -22.27
C VAL A 29 -22.88 -10.84 -21.06
N VAL A 30 -21.70 -10.56 -20.50
CA VAL A 30 -21.54 -9.61 -19.37
C VAL A 30 -21.97 -8.20 -19.76
N ALA A 31 -21.66 -7.75 -20.97
CA ALA A 31 -22.09 -6.44 -21.47
C ALA A 31 -23.62 -6.38 -21.57
N ALA A 32 -24.27 -7.38 -22.17
CA ALA A 32 -25.72 -7.47 -22.23
C ALA A 32 -26.38 -7.49 -20.84
N ILE A 33 -25.77 -8.19 -19.85
CA ILE A 33 -26.23 -8.13 -18.45
C ILE A 33 -26.07 -6.73 -17.88
N GLY A 34 -24.96 -6.04 -18.16
CA GLY A 34 -24.73 -4.66 -17.75
C GLY A 34 -25.80 -3.71 -18.29
N ASP A 35 -26.17 -3.88 -19.56
CA ASP A 35 -27.21 -3.10 -20.23
C ASP A 35 -28.60 -3.30 -19.58
N LEU A 36 -28.94 -4.55 -19.23
CA LEU A 36 -30.17 -4.87 -18.49
C LEU A 36 -30.15 -4.27 -17.07
N LYS A 37 -28.98 -4.26 -16.42
CA LYS A 37 -28.80 -3.67 -15.09
C LYS A 37 -28.82 -2.14 -15.09
N ARG A 38 -28.63 -1.47 -16.24
CA ARG A 38 -28.63 0.02 -16.29
C ARG A 38 -29.88 0.65 -15.70
N HIS A 39 -31.03 -0.01 -15.85
CA HIS A 39 -32.33 0.51 -15.43
C HIS A 39 -32.85 -0.13 -14.14
N ALA A 40 -32.06 -1.03 -13.53
CA ALA A 40 -32.41 -1.68 -12.27
C ALA A 40 -31.58 -1.09 -11.11
N PRO A 41 -32.16 -0.88 -9.93
CA PRO A 41 -31.45 -0.36 -8.75
C PRO A 41 -30.55 -1.41 -8.08
N ARG A 42 -30.02 -2.38 -8.83
CA ARG A 42 -29.17 -3.45 -8.28
C ARG A 42 -27.70 -3.09 -8.39
N ASP A 43 -26.94 -3.52 -7.41
CA ASP A 43 -25.48 -3.40 -7.39
C ASP A 43 -24.84 -4.03 -8.63
N LEU A 44 -23.77 -3.40 -9.11
CA LEU A 44 -22.99 -3.91 -10.24
C LEU A 44 -22.40 -5.28 -9.90
N ARG A 45 -21.90 -5.41 -8.67
CA ARG A 45 -21.29 -6.61 -8.12
C ARG A 45 -22.28 -7.41 -7.29
N ASP A 46 -22.21 -8.73 -7.35
CA ASP A 46 -22.97 -9.64 -6.48
C ASP A 46 -21.99 -10.60 -5.79
N PRO A 47 -21.49 -10.26 -4.58
CA PRO A 47 -20.47 -11.04 -3.89
C PRO A 47 -20.88 -12.49 -3.63
N LYS A 48 -22.17 -12.73 -3.31
CA LYS A 48 -22.69 -14.08 -3.07
C LYS A 48 -22.66 -14.91 -4.35
N ARG A 49 -23.06 -14.32 -5.48
CA ARG A 49 -23.00 -14.99 -6.78
C ARG A 49 -21.56 -15.27 -7.21
N GLU A 50 -20.64 -14.36 -6.96
CA GLU A 50 -19.21 -14.55 -7.23
C GLU A 50 -18.61 -15.69 -6.39
N GLU A 51 -18.91 -15.73 -5.09
CA GLU A 51 -18.47 -16.82 -4.21
C GLU A 51 -18.98 -18.19 -4.68
N GLN A 52 -20.27 -18.28 -5.04
CA GLN A 52 -20.87 -19.50 -5.59
C GLN A 52 -20.22 -19.92 -6.92
N LEU A 53 -19.90 -18.96 -7.79
CA LEU A 53 -19.21 -19.21 -9.06
C LEU A 53 -17.80 -19.78 -8.80
N LEU A 54 -17.02 -19.13 -7.95
CA LEU A 54 -15.65 -19.55 -7.64
C LEU A 54 -15.63 -20.92 -6.95
N ALA A 55 -16.55 -21.19 -6.03
CA ALA A 55 -16.66 -22.49 -5.36
C ALA A 55 -16.97 -23.62 -6.37
N ARG A 56 -17.92 -23.40 -7.28
CA ARG A 56 -18.26 -24.35 -8.34
C ARG A 56 -17.08 -24.60 -9.29
N LEU A 57 -16.36 -23.56 -9.70
CA LEU A 57 -15.19 -23.69 -10.56
C LEU A 57 -14.04 -24.42 -9.87
N ALA A 58 -13.81 -24.18 -8.58
CA ALA A 58 -12.83 -24.89 -7.77
C ALA A 58 -13.14 -26.40 -7.65
N GLU A 59 -14.42 -26.77 -7.58
CA GLU A 59 -14.81 -28.19 -7.58
C GLU A 59 -14.61 -28.83 -8.95
N GLN A 60 -15.02 -28.13 -10.03
CA GLN A 60 -14.83 -28.60 -11.39
C GLN A 60 -13.35 -28.76 -11.74
N SER A 61 -12.48 -27.83 -11.30
CA SER A 61 -11.05 -27.90 -11.53
C SER A 61 -10.42 -29.12 -10.87
N ARG A 62 -10.82 -29.46 -9.62
CA ARG A 62 -10.37 -30.68 -8.93
C ARG A 62 -10.68 -31.94 -9.75
N ARG A 63 -11.91 -32.04 -10.29
CA ARG A 63 -12.33 -33.20 -11.09
C ARG A 63 -11.53 -33.36 -12.38
N LEU A 64 -11.02 -32.26 -12.93
CA LEU A 64 -10.23 -32.22 -14.16
C LEU A 64 -8.70 -32.27 -13.90
N GLY A 65 -8.27 -32.43 -12.65
CA GLY A 65 -6.85 -32.50 -12.29
C GLY A 65 -6.11 -31.15 -12.30
N LEU A 66 -6.84 -30.03 -12.24
CA LEU A 66 -6.27 -28.69 -12.15
C LEU A 66 -6.22 -28.21 -10.70
N ASP A 67 -5.17 -27.47 -10.34
CA ASP A 67 -5.06 -26.78 -9.05
C ASP A 67 -6.24 -25.79 -8.88
N PRO A 68 -7.09 -25.96 -7.85
CA PRO A 68 -8.20 -25.06 -7.60
C PRO A 68 -7.77 -23.63 -7.27
N TYR A 69 -6.60 -23.46 -6.64
CA TYR A 69 -6.09 -22.14 -6.31
C TYR A 69 -5.74 -21.37 -7.59
N TYR A 70 -5.02 -22.01 -8.51
CA TYR A 70 -4.74 -21.46 -9.84
C TYR A 70 -6.02 -21.04 -10.60
N VAL A 71 -7.03 -21.92 -10.69
CA VAL A 71 -8.26 -21.62 -11.44
C VAL A 71 -9.06 -20.49 -10.79
N THR A 72 -9.20 -20.50 -9.47
CA THR A 72 -9.92 -19.43 -8.77
C THR A 72 -9.23 -18.08 -8.93
N ARG A 73 -7.89 -18.03 -8.88
CA ARG A 73 -7.11 -16.81 -9.17
C ARG A 73 -7.38 -16.29 -10.58
N LEU A 74 -7.33 -17.16 -11.60
CA LEU A 74 -7.60 -16.76 -12.98
C LEU A 74 -9.02 -16.18 -13.15
N PHE A 75 -10.03 -16.83 -12.57
CA PHE A 75 -11.41 -16.37 -12.70
C PHE A 75 -11.72 -15.10 -11.91
N ARG A 76 -10.94 -14.79 -10.87
CA ARG A 76 -11.00 -13.47 -10.20
C ARG A 76 -10.60 -12.35 -11.13
N GLU A 77 -9.48 -12.50 -11.84
CA GLU A 77 -9.02 -11.50 -12.81
C GLU A 77 -10.08 -11.28 -13.90
N ILE A 78 -10.70 -12.37 -14.39
CA ILE A 78 -11.79 -12.30 -15.37
C ILE A 78 -13.01 -11.55 -14.80
N LEU A 79 -13.39 -11.82 -13.55
CA LEU A 79 -14.51 -11.13 -12.88
C LEU A 79 -14.21 -9.65 -12.66
N ASP A 80 -13.02 -9.32 -12.16
CA ASP A 80 -12.61 -7.93 -11.94
C ASP A 80 -12.54 -7.15 -13.25
N TYR A 81 -12.00 -7.74 -14.32
CA TYR A 81 -12.03 -7.12 -15.65
C TYR A 81 -13.46 -6.84 -16.12
N SER A 82 -14.39 -7.77 -15.87
CA SER A 82 -15.81 -7.64 -16.22
C SER A 82 -16.48 -6.48 -15.49
N VAL A 83 -16.25 -6.37 -14.18
CA VAL A 83 -16.79 -5.29 -13.36
C VAL A 83 -16.17 -3.94 -13.77
N ARG A 84 -14.86 -3.90 -14.04
CA ARG A 84 -14.17 -2.68 -14.53
C ARG A 84 -14.79 -2.16 -15.82
N ARG A 85 -15.05 -3.02 -16.81
CA ARG A 85 -15.71 -2.63 -18.06
C ARG A 85 -17.12 -2.08 -17.83
N GLN A 86 -17.91 -2.72 -16.95
CA GLN A 86 -19.25 -2.25 -16.61
C GLN A 86 -19.22 -0.89 -15.88
N GLN A 87 -18.28 -0.69 -14.96
CA GLN A 87 -18.07 0.60 -14.29
C GLN A 87 -17.70 1.69 -15.29
N GLU A 88 -16.74 1.43 -16.19
CA GLU A 88 -16.35 2.40 -17.22
C GLU A 88 -17.51 2.77 -18.14
N HIS A 89 -18.36 1.82 -18.56
CA HIS A 89 -19.57 2.15 -19.33
C HIS A 89 -20.56 3.06 -18.58
N LEU A 90 -20.67 2.92 -17.26
CA LEU A 90 -21.52 3.81 -16.45
C LEU A 90 -20.89 5.19 -16.25
N LEU A 91 -19.56 5.23 -16.08
CA LEU A 91 -18.84 6.48 -15.96
C LEU A 91 -18.77 7.24 -17.30
N ALA A 92 -18.75 6.54 -18.44
CA ALA A 92 -18.68 7.08 -19.80
C ALA A 92 -20.03 7.55 -20.37
N ALA A 93 -21.08 7.60 -19.54
CA ALA A 93 -22.33 8.28 -19.90
C ALA A 93 -22.17 9.82 -19.97
N GLU A 94 -21.05 10.35 -19.46
CA GLU A 94 -20.52 11.70 -19.71
C GLU A 94 -19.74 11.73 -21.04
N PRO A 95 -19.67 12.87 -21.77
CA PRO A 95 -19.18 12.89 -23.15
C PRO A 95 -17.78 12.27 -23.27
N ALA A 96 -17.61 11.48 -24.34
CA ALA A 96 -16.34 10.84 -24.68
C ALA A 96 -15.18 11.86 -24.63
N PRO A 97 -13.97 11.43 -24.23
CA PRO A 97 -12.82 12.34 -24.22
C PRO A 97 -12.69 13.05 -25.57
N ALA A 98 -12.37 14.35 -25.53
CA ALA A 98 -12.24 15.18 -26.73
C ALA A 98 -11.15 14.69 -27.71
N ARG A 99 -10.31 13.74 -27.27
CA ARG A 99 -9.25 13.09 -28.05
C ARG A 99 -9.50 11.59 -28.13
N ALA A 100 -9.19 11.00 -29.29
CA ALA A 100 -9.21 9.56 -29.51
C ALA A 100 -8.16 8.80 -28.66
N THR A 101 -7.09 9.50 -28.26
CA THR A 101 -6.00 8.99 -27.43
C THR A 101 -5.98 9.70 -26.08
N LEU A 102 -5.98 8.93 -24.99
CA LEU A 102 -5.82 9.39 -23.62
C LEU A 102 -4.33 9.61 -23.31
N LEU A 103 -3.98 10.79 -22.83
CA LEU A 103 -2.63 11.14 -22.39
C LEU A 103 -2.52 11.07 -20.87
N VAL A 104 -1.71 10.13 -20.36
CA VAL A 104 -1.53 9.93 -18.91
C VAL A 104 -0.09 10.25 -18.50
N GLY A 105 0.07 11.27 -17.67
CA GLY A 105 1.34 11.62 -17.06
C GLY A 105 1.71 10.68 -15.90
N TYR A 106 3.00 10.35 -15.80
CA TYR A 106 3.55 9.63 -14.65
C TYR A 106 4.94 10.18 -14.31
N GLN A 107 5.38 10.06 -13.06
CA GLN A 107 6.76 10.42 -12.69
C GLN A 107 7.69 9.22 -12.94
N GLY A 108 8.81 9.46 -13.63
CA GLY A 108 9.79 8.45 -14.00
C GLY A 108 9.98 8.28 -15.51
N THR A 109 10.63 7.19 -15.90
CA THR A 109 10.86 6.80 -17.30
C THR A 109 10.15 5.48 -17.63
N ASP A 110 10.20 5.06 -18.90
CA ASP A 110 9.50 3.87 -19.36
C ASP A 110 9.94 2.61 -18.61
N GLY A 111 8.98 1.77 -18.25
CA GLY A 111 9.15 0.63 -17.36
C GLY A 111 8.97 0.93 -15.87
N ALA A 112 8.77 2.19 -15.47
CA ALA A 112 8.45 2.54 -14.09
C ALA A 112 7.09 1.95 -13.64
N TYR A 113 6.97 1.64 -12.33
CA TYR A 113 5.73 1.11 -11.76
C TYR A 113 4.52 2.04 -11.95
N SER A 114 4.73 3.36 -11.99
CA SER A 114 3.69 4.35 -12.26
C SER A 114 3.10 4.20 -13.68
N GLN A 115 3.93 3.89 -14.68
CA GLN A 115 3.48 3.63 -16.04
C GLN A 115 2.69 2.32 -16.11
N LEU A 116 3.15 1.27 -15.42
CA LEU A 116 2.43 0.01 -15.30
C LEU A 116 1.04 0.20 -14.66
N ALA A 117 0.98 0.97 -13.58
CA ALA A 117 -0.29 1.32 -12.93
C ALA A 117 -1.23 2.08 -13.88
N ALA A 118 -0.69 3.03 -14.68
CA ALA A 118 -1.46 3.73 -15.70
C ALA A 118 -2.04 2.77 -16.75
N ARG A 119 -1.21 1.91 -17.35
CA ARG A 119 -1.66 0.93 -18.34
C ARG A 119 -2.70 -0.03 -17.76
N LYS A 120 -2.53 -0.48 -16.52
CA LYS A 120 -3.48 -1.34 -15.81
C LYS A 120 -4.82 -0.65 -15.55
N HIS A 121 -4.80 0.62 -15.15
CA HIS A 121 -6.01 1.37 -14.82
C HIS A 121 -6.84 1.69 -16.08
N PHE A 122 -6.18 2.17 -17.15
CA PHE A 122 -6.85 2.64 -18.36
C PHE A 122 -7.04 1.56 -19.43
N GLY A 123 -6.36 0.42 -19.33
CA GLY A 123 -6.45 -0.68 -20.29
C GLY A 123 -7.87 -1.21 -20.60
N PRO A 124 -8.84 -1.19 -19.67
CA PRO A 124 -10.22 -1.58 -19.98
C PRO A 124 -11.02 -0.58 -20.84
N ARG A 125 -10.49 0.62 -21.12
CA ARG A 125 -11.20 1.63 -21.93
C ARG A 125 -11.02 1.34 -23.42
N ASP A 126 -12.07 1.59 -24.20
CA ASP A 126 -12.00 1.55 -25.66
C ASP A 126 -11.40 2.86 -26.20
N ALA A 127 -10.19 3.21 -25.74
CA ALA A 127 -9.44 4.38 -26.18
C ALA A 127 -7.95 4.05 -26.26
N ASP A 128 -7.25 4.63 -27.23
CA ASP A 128 -5.79 4.49 -27.27
C ASP A 128 -5.18 5.18 -26.04
N LEU A 129 -4.12 4.59 -25.49
CA LEU A 129 -3.43 5.11 -24.32
C LEU A 129 -2.00 5.46 -24.67
N ASP A 130 -1.63 6.72 -24.43
CA ASP A 130 -0.25 7.17 -24.43
C ASP A 130 0.16 7.63 -23.02
N THR A 131 1.42 7.41 -22.69
CA THR A 131 1.95 7.67 -21.34
C THR A 131 3.16 8.57 -21.44
N ILE A 132 3.18 9.65 -20.65
CA ILE A 132 4.25 10.65 -20.69
C ILE A 132 4.99 10.65 -19.35
N GLY A 133 6.30 10.39 -19.41
CA GLY A 133 7.18 10.42 -18.24
C GLY A 133 7.61 11.84 -17.89
N PHE A 134 7.57 12.17 -16.60
CA PHE A 134 7.98 13.47 -16.04
C PHE A 134 9.07 13.30 -14.98
N THR A 135 9.86 14.35 -14.78
CA THR A 135 10.98 14.31 -13.82
C THR A 135 10.53 14.44 -12.37
N SER A 136 9.44 15.18 -12.11
CA SER A 136 8.90 15.43 -10.77
C SER A 136 7.37 15.34 -10.72
N PHE A 137 6.81 15.11 -9.52
CA PHE A 137 5.36 15.12 -9.32
C PHE A 137 4.76 16.48 -9.64
N ARG A 138 5.46 17.57 -9.31
CA ARG A 138 5.03 18.94 -9.61
C ARG A 138 4.81 19.14 -11.11
N GLU A 139 5.81 18.83 -11.92
CA GLU A 139 5.77 19.02 -13.38
C GLU A 139 4.64 18.22 -14.03
N MET A 140 4.46 16.97 -13.59
CA MET A 140 3.39 16.08 -14.01
C MET A 140 2.00 16.65 -13.68
N LEU A 141 1.79 17.11 -12.45
CA LEU A 141 0.49 17.66 -12.03
C LEU A 141 0.20 19.02 -12.67
N GLU A 142 1.21 19.84 -12.90
CA GLU A 142 1.11 21.06 -13.70
C GLU A 142 0.71 20.74 -15.15
N ALA A 143 1.22 19.65 -15.74
CA ALA A 143 0.81 19.20 -17.07
C ALA A 143 -0.68 18.85 -17.15
N VAL A 144 -1.24 18.23 -16.10
CA VAL A 144 -2.69 17.96 -16.03
C VAL A 144 -3.48 19.24 -15.87
N ARG A 145 -3.06 20.13 -14.96
CA ARG A 145 -3.72 21.43 -14.73
C ARG A 145 -3.79 22.25 -16.03
N ASP A 146 -2.69 22.28 -16.77
CA ASP A 146 -2.55 23.07 -18.00
C ASP A 146 -3.17 22.36 -19.24
N GLY A 147 -3.73 21.15 -19.09
CA GLY A 147 -4.37 20.38 -20.17
C GLY A 147 -3.39 19.72 -21.17
N ARG A 148 -2.10 19.62 -20.82
CA ARG A 148 -1.10 18.87 -21.60
C ARG A 148 -1.25 17.35 -21.43
N CYS A 149 -1.72 16.91 -20.27
CA CYS A 149 -2.15 15.53 -20.01
C CYS A 149 -3.60 15.51 -19.55
N ASP A 150 -4.34 14.45 -19.88
CA ASP A 150 -5.72 14.27 -19.42
C ASP A 150 -5.77 13.82 -17.96
N TYR A 151 -4.83 12.96 -17.57
CA TYR A 151 -4.71 12.41 -16.22
C TYR A 151 -3.26 12.32 -15.76
N ALA A 152 -3.06 12.23 -14.45
CA ALA A 152 -1.80 11.82 -13.84
C ALA A 152 -1.97 10.59 -12.95
N MET A 153 -1.01 9.67 -13.02
CA MET A 153 -0.93 8.51 -12.13
C MET A 153 0.03 8.83 -10.97
N LEU A 154 -0.52 9.29 -9.86
CA LEU A 154 0.23 9.81 -8.72
C LEU A 154 0.34 8.75 -7.60
N PRO A 155 1.54 8.27 -7.24
CA PRO A 155 1.70 7.39 -6.09
C PRO A 155 1.50 8.18 -4.80
N ILE A 156 0.71 7.64 -3.87
CA ILE A 156 0.41 8.29 -2.58
C ILE A 156 0.89 7.49 -1.36
N GLU A 157 1.06 6.18 -1.51
CA GLU A 157 1.39 5.29 -0.41
C GLU A 157 2.03 4.01 -0.93
N ASN A 158 3.02 3.50 -0.21
CA ASN A 158 3.58 2.18 -0.44
C ASN A 158 3.62 1.39 0.88
N THR A 159 3.32 0.09 0.83
CA THR A 159 3.22 -0.75 2.04
C THR A 159 4.53 -0.89 2.81
N THR A 160 5.67 -0.68 2.15
CA THR A 160 7.00 -0.75 2.77
C THR A 160 7.52 0.63 3.17
N ALA A 161 7.31 1.64 2.33
CA ALA A 161 7.83 3.00 2.51
C ALA A 161 6.93 3.93 3.33
N GLY A 162 5.64 3.61 3.42
CA GLY A 162 4.60 4.48 3.99
C GLY A 162 4.08 5.52 3.00
N SER A 163 3.55 6.62 3.56
CA SER A 163 2.93 7.72 2.83
C SER A 163 3.95 8.57 2.05
N ILE A 164 3.61 8.95 0.82
CA ILE A 164 4.44 9.78 -0.06
C ILE A 164 4.04 11.25 0.17
N ASN A 165 4.74 11.89 1.11
CA ASN A 165 4.39 13.22 1.63
C ASN A 165 4.27 14.31 0.55
N GLU A 166 5.18 14.32 -0.44
CA GLU A 166 5.16 15.32 -1.51
C GLU A 166 3.85 15.28 -2.33
N ALA A 167 3.32 14.08 -2.59
CA ALA A 167 2.07 13.90 -3.31
C ALA A 167 0.90 14.58 -2.56
N TYR A 168 0.82 14.39 -1.25
CA TYR A 168 -0.18 15.02 -0.40
C TYR A 168 -0.06 16.55 -0.40
N ASP A 169 1.16 17.05 -0.23
CA ASP A 169 1.43 18.49 -0.16
C ASP A 169 1.07 19.20 -1.49
N LEU A 170 1.28 18.53 -2.64
CA LEU A 170 0.88 19.03 -3.96
C LEU A 170 -0.64 19.00 -4.13
N LEU A 171 -1.31 17.90 -3.80
CA LEU A 171 -2.78 17.78 -3.88
C LEU A 171 -3.50 18.82 -3.00
N ALA A 172 -2.95 19.18 -1.85
CA ALA A 172 -3.52 20.24 -1.01
C ALA A 172 -3.50 21.61 -1.71
N ARG A 173 -2.44 21.93 -2.45
CA ARG A 173 -2.20 23.27 -3.01
C ARG A 173 -2.71 23.47 -4.42
N MET A 174 -2.89 22.40 -5.18
CA MET A 174 -3.32 22.46 -6.58
C MET A 174 -4.83 22.25 -6.71
N ASP A 175 -5.46 22.96 -7.64
CA ASP A 175 -6.88 22.78 -7.97
C ASP A 175 -7.03 21.62 -8.97
N LEU A 176 -6.89 20.41 -8.44
CA LEU A 176 -7.00 19.15 -9.17
C LEU A 176 -7.92 18.20 -8.39
N ALA A 177 -8.52 17.25 -9.09
CA ALA A 177 -9.43 16.29 -8.53
C ALA A 177 -8.89 14.85 -8.61
N VAL A 178 -9.14 14.06 -7.58
CA VAL A 178 -8.90 12.61 -7.59
C VAL A 178 -10.13 11.92 -8.16
N VAL A 179 -9.95 11.20 -9.27
CA VAL A 179 -11.02 10.57 -10.06
C VAL A 179 -10.89 9.05 -10.18
N GLY A 180 -9.85 8.46 -9.58
CA GLY A 180 -9.60 7.02 -9.58
C GLY A 180 -8.54 6.61 -8.57
N GLU A 181 -8.46 5.31 -8.30
CA GLU A 181 -7.30 4.70 -7.65
C GLU A 181 -6.86 3.42 -8.39
N GLU A 182 -5.61 3.04 -8.23
CA GLU A 182 -5.08 1.75 -8.68
C GLU A 182 -4.01 1.25 -7.71
N VAL A 183 -3.88 -0.07 -7.59
CA VAL A 183 -2.83 -0.69 -6.76
C VAL A 183 -1.91 -1.49 -7.67
N GLN A 184 -0.63 -1.18 -7.60
CA GLN A 184 0.41 -1.88 -8.34
C GLN A 184 1.28 -2.68 -7.38
N GLU A 185 1.45 -3.96 -7.69
CA GLU A 185 2.42 -4.82 -7.04
C GLU A 185 3.83 -4.45 -7.50
N VAL A 186 4.74 -4.32 -6.54
CA VAL A 186 6.14 -3.95 -6.74
C VAL A 186 6.98 -5.20 -6.57
N GLU A 187 7.24 -5.88 -7.68
CA GLU A 187 8.17 -7.01 -7.72
C GLU A 187 9.52 -6.56 -8.29
N HIS A 188 10.55 -6.59 -7.43
CA HIS A 188 11.92 -6.27 -7.83
C HIS A 188 12.59 -7.48 -8.48
N CYS A 189 13.15 -7.25 -9.66
CA CYS A 189 13.92 -8.21 -10.44
C CYS A 189 15.38 -7.77 -10.53
N LEU A 190 16.31 -8.73 -10.49
CA LEU A 190 17.70 -8.52 -10.87
C LEU A 190 17.84 -8.67 -12.38
N LEU A 191 18.25 -7.60 -13.05
CA LEU A 191 18.38 -7.50 -14.49
C LEU A 191 19.85 -7.46 -14.91
N THR A 192 20.18 -8.10 -16.02
CA THR A 192 21.50 -8.10 -16.66
C THR A 192 21.35 -7.94 -18.18
N LEU A 193 22.44 -7.63 -18.88
CA LEU A 193 22.42 -7.58 -20.35
C LEU A 193 22.11 -8.94 -20.98
N GLU A 194 22.75 -9.98 -20.47
CA GLU A 194 22.60 -11.36 -20.93
C GLU A 194 22.63 -12.33 -19.74
N PRO A 195 22.32 -13.62 -19.93
CA PRO A 195 22.44 -14.63 -18.89
C PRO A 195 23.86 -14.68 -18.29
N THR A 196 24.02 -14.11 -17.09
CA THR A 196 25.31 -13.94 -16.43
C THR A 196 25.31 -14.63 -15.07
N PRO A 197 26.32 -15.46 -14.74
CA PRO A 197 26.44 -16.04 -13.41
C PRO A 197 26.55 -14.96 -12.33
N LEU A 198 25.84 -15.12 -11.20
CA LEU A 198 25.84 -14.15 -10.09
C LEU A 198 27.26 -13.82 -9.59
N SER A 199 28.21 -14.76 -9.67
CA SER A 199 29.61 -14.55 -9.27
C SER A 199 30.40 -13.57 -10.14
N ARG A 200 29.90 -13.24 -11.34
CA ARG A 200 30.52 -12.28 -12.27
C ARG A 200 29.97 -10.86 -12.11
N ILE A 201 28.91 -10.67 -11.32
CA ILE A 201 28.34 -9.35 -11.06
C ILE A 201 29.26 -8.59 -10.11
N ARG A 202 29.70 -7.40 -10.54
CA ARG A 202 30.58 -6.51 -9.80
C ARG A 202 29.90 -5.22 -9.37
N ARG A 203 28.83 -4.81 -10.06
CA ARG A 203 28.06 -3.61 -9.71
C ARG A 203 26.57 -3.84 -9.83
N VAL A 204 25.80 -3.30 -8.88
CA VAL A 204 24.34 -3.29 -8.92
C VAL A 204 23.81 -1.86 -8.74
N TYR A 205 23.00 -1.41 -9.70
CA TYR A 205 22.38 -0.08 -9.70
C TYR A 205 20.89 -0.16 -9.37
N SER A 206 20.38 0.77 -8.55
CA SER A 206 18.94 1.00 -8.42
C SER A 206 18.64 2.27 -7.62
N HIS A 207 17.36 2.61 -7.48
CA HIS A 207 16.91 3.62 -6.54
C HIS A 207 17.26 3.22 -5.09
N PRO A 208 17.71 4.15 -4.21
CA PRO A 208 18.08 3.85 -2.82
C PRO A 208 17.07 2.98 -2.07
N GLN A 209 15.78 3.25 -2.27
CA GLN A 209 14.71 2.49 -1.63
C GLN A 209 14.60 1.05 -2.13
N ALA A 210 14.81 0.80 -3.42
CA ALA A 210 14.82 -0.54 -3.99
C ALA A 210 16.05 -1.33 -3.53
N LEU A 211 17.21 -0.67 -3.43
CA LEU A 211 18.43 -1.25 -2.86
C LEU A 211 18.22 -1.68 -1.40
N GLN A 212 17.63 -0.80 -0.58
CA GLN A 212 17.31 -1.11 0.80
C GLN A 212 16.32 -2.29 0.91
N GLN A 213 15.29 -2.30 0.06
CA GLN A 213 14.28 -3.36 -0.01
C GLN A 213 14.84 -4.69 -0.49
N CYS A 214 15.99 -4.73 -1.15
CA CYS A 214 16.64 -5.95 -1.63
C CYS A 214 17.96 -6.26 -0.87
N SER A 215 18.19 -5.62 0.26
CA SER A 215 19.45 -5.68 1.00
C SER A 215 19.86 -7.10 1.41
N GLU A 216 18.91 -7.97 1.78
CA GLU A 216 19.20 -9.35 2.16
C GLU A 216 19.74 -10.15 0.98
N PHE A 217 19.16 -9.96 -0.21
CA PHE A 217 19.65 -10.58 -1.43
C PHE A 217 21.01 -10.00 -1.84
N LEU A 218 21.17 -8.68 -1.80
CA LEU A 218 22.43 -8.02 -2.16
C LEU A 218 23.60 -8.47 -1.28
N ALA A 219 23.35 -8.73 0.01
CA ALA A 219 24.36 -9.25 0.93
C ALA A 219 24.89 -10.65 0.54
N THR A 220 24.17 -11.39 -0.32
CA THR A 220 24.63 -12.69 -0.84
C THR A 220 25.63 -12.58 -2.00
N LEU A 221 25.74 -11.40 -2.63
CA LEU A 221 26.65 -11.14 -3.74
C LEU A 221 28.03 -10.78 -3.19
N LYS A 222 29.02 -11.66 -3.39
CA LYS A 222 30.42 -11.41 -3.02
C LYS A 222 31.08 -10.48 -4.04
N ASP A 223 31.95 -9.59 -3.54
CA ASP A 223 32.74 -8.67 -4.37
C ASP A 223 31.90 -7.80 -5.32
N CYS A 224 30.70 -7.40 -4.85
CA CYS A 224 29.76 -6.58 -5.60
C CYS A 224 29.57 -5.22 -4.92
N HIS A 225 29.73 -4.14 -5.69
CA HIS A 225 29.47 -2.78 -5.24
C HIS A 225 28.03 -2.37 -5.56
N VAL A 226 27.33 -1.81 -4.59
CA VAL A 226 25.96 -1.34 -4.75
C VAL A 226 25.96 0.17 -4.89
N GLU A 227 25.42 0.68 -5.98
CA GLU A 227 25.42 2.10 -6.32
C GLU A 227 23.99 2.65 -6.48
N ALA A 228 23.73 3.75 -5.80
CA ALA A 228 22.44 4.43 -5.86
C ALA A 228 22.27 5.20 -7.17
N PHE A 229 21.09 5.08 -7.77
CA PHE A 229 20.69 5.77 -8.99
C PHE A 229 19.38 6.54 -8.78
N ALA A 230 19.07 7.47 -9.69
CA ALA A 230 17.91 8.34 -9.56
C ALA A 230 16.56 7.61 -9.61
N ASP A 231 16.46 6.52 -10.39
CA ASP A 231 15.26 5.69 -10.52
C ASP A 231 15.64 4.26 -10.93
N THR A 232 14.78 3.30 -10.59
CA THR A 232 14.86 1.88 -10.94
C THR A 232 14.87 1.64 -12.46
N ALA A 233 13.98 2.28 -13.24
CA ALA A 233 13.94 2.09 -14.69
C ALA A 233 15.13 2.79 -15.37
N MET A 234 15.55 3.93 -14.84
CA MET A 234 16.80 4.59 -15.25
C MET A 234 18.04 3.71 -15.01
N ALA A 235 18.09 2.96 -13.91
CA ALA A 235 19.16 2.01 -13.63
C ALA A 235 19.17 0.84 -14.62
N ALA A 236 17.99 0.36 -15.03
CA ALA A 236 17.89 -0.65 -16.10
C ALA A 236 18.40 -0.09 -17.44
N ARG A 237 18.00 1.12 -17.82
CA ARG A 237 18.46 1.78 -19.05
C ARG A 237 19.98 1.99 -19.10
N LYS A 238 20.60 2.25 -17.94
CA LYS A 238 22.06 2.40 -17.81
C LYS A 238 22.80 1.15 -18.29
N LEU A 239 22.33 -0.06 -17.97
CA LEU A 239 22.97 -1.29 -18.45
C LEU A 239 23.09 -1.33 -19.97
N ARG A 240 22.03 -0.90 -20.68
CA ARG A 240 22.04 -0.81 -22.15
C ARG A 240 22.96 0.27 -22.68
N THR A 241 23.18 1.35 -21.93
CA THR A 241 24.10 2.41 -22.33
C THR A 241 25.56 1.96 -22.15
N ASP A 242 25.86 1.30 -21.03
CA ASP A 242 27.23 0.97 -20.66
C ASP A 242 27.74 -0.31 -21.34
N GLN A 243 26.84 -1.25 -21.70
CA GLN A 243 27.18 -2.52 -22.35
C GLN A 243 28.20 -3.38 -21.58
N ASP A 244 28.29 -3.22 -20.25
CA ASP A 244 29.18 -3.99 -19.38
C ASP A 244 28.47 -5.22 -18.76
N LEU A 245 28.98 -6.41 -19.08
CA LEU A 245 28.43 -7.70 -18.63
C LEU A 245 28.62 -7.96 -17.12
N SER A 246 29.45 -7.18 -16.44
CA SER A 246 29.66 -7.27 -14.99
C SER A 246 28.64 -6.44 -14.19
N GLU A 247 27.77 -5.72 -14.86
CA GLU A 247 26.78 -4.84 -14.26
C GLU A 247 25.38 -5.47 -14.21
N ALA A 248 24.65 -5.12 -13.16
CA ALA A 248 23.25 -5.49 -13.00
C ALA A 248 22.44 -4.31 -12.47
N ALA A 249 21.12 -4.39 -12.62
CA ALA A 249 20.19 -3.39 -12.11
C ALA A 249 19.04 -4.06 -11.37
N ILE A 250 18.51 -3.39 -10.35
CA ILE A 250 17.26 -3.80 -9.72
C ILE A 250 16.13 -2.93 -10.28
N ALA A 251 15.19 -3.54 -10.97
CA ALA A 251 14.03 -2.85 -11.55
C ALA A 251 12.83 -3.79 -11.75
N SER A 252 11.77 -3.27 -12.37
CA SER A 252 10.58 -4.05 -12.71
C SER A 252 10.84 -5.05 -13.85
N GLU A 253 10.05 -6.12 -13.94
CA GLU A 253 10.07 -7.01 -15.11
C GLU A 253 9.74 -6.25 -16.40
N GLN A 254 8.88 -5.23 -16.34
CA GLN A 254 8.56 -4.41 -17.50
C GLN A 254 9.77 -3.63 -18.01
N ALA A 255 10.57 -3.04 -17.12
CA ALA A 255 11.80 -2.35 -17.51
C ALA A 255 12.76 -3.32 -18.23
N ALA A 256 12.79 -4.59 -17.82
CA ALA A 256 13.58 -5.59 -18.51
C ALA A 256 13.12 -5.81 -19.96
N ARG A 257 11.80 -5.84 -20.19
CA ARG A 257 11.23 -5.99 -21.54
C ARG A 257 11.46 -4.74 -22.39
N GLU A 258 11.25 -3.56 -21.81
CA GLU A 258 11.40 -2.27 -22.48
C GLU A 258 12.83 -2.05 -22.98
N PHE A 259 13.81 -2.42 -22.16
CA PHE A 259 15.22 -2.22 -22.46
C PHE A 259 15.92 -3.48 -23.00
N ASP A 260 15.18 -4.53 -23.34
CA ASP A 260 15.74 -5.79 -23.86
C ASP A 260 16.88 -6.32 -22.96
N LEU A 261 16.54 -6.56 -21.69
CA LEU A 261 17.43 -7.06 -20.64
C LEU A 261 16.98 -8.45 -20.19
N HIS A 262 17.96 -9.24 -19.77
CA HIS A 262 17.73 -10.54 -19.18
C HIS A 262 17.31 -10.41 -17.71
N ILE A 263 16.23 -11.09 -17.34
CA ILE A 263 15.81 -11.23 -15.94
C ILE A 263 16.55 -12.41 -15.33
N LEU A 264 17.60 -12.12 -14.57
CA LEU A 264 18.42 -13.16 -13.92
C LEU A 264 17.71 -13.77 -12.72
N LYS A 265 16.97 -12.94 -11.95
CA LYS A 265 16.21 -13.41 -10.79
C LYS A 265 15.00 -12.51 -10.52
N ARG A 266 13.86 -13.12 -10.21
CA ARG A 266 12.61 -12.44 -9.79
C ARG A 266 12.43 -12.48 -8.28
N GLY A 267 11.61 -11.57 -7.74
CA GLY A 267 11.23 -11.55 -6.33
C GLY A 267 12.42 -11.48 -5.37
N ILE A 268 13.37 -10.56 -5.62
CA ILE A 268 14.58 -10.41 -4.78
C ILE A 268 14.41 -9.46 -3.59
N ALA A 269 13.21 -8.90 -3.40
CA ALA A 269 12.90 -8.05 -2.26
C ALA A 269 12.83 -8.86 -0.96
N ASN A 270 13.23 -8.24 0.14
CA ASN A 270 13.18 -8.79 1.50
C ASN A 270 11.74 -9.13 1.90
N GLN A 271 10.76 -8.33 1.46
CA GLN A 271 9.34 -8.55 1.70
C GLN A 271 8.64 -8.96 0.41
N LYS A 272 7.80 -9.99 0.48
CA LYS A 272 7.03 -10.50 -0.67
C LYS A 272 5.84 -9.61 -1.02
N GLU A 273 5.19 -9.02 -0.01
CA GLU A 273 3.98 -8.23 -0.18
C GLU A 273 4.31 -6.73 -0.24
N ASN A 274 4.69 -6.25 -1.42
CA ASN A 274 5.03 -4.86 -1.65
C ASN A 274 4.06 -4.24 -2.65
N TYR A 275 3.25 -3.30 -2.20
CA TYR A 275 2.22 -2.67 -3.02
C TYR A 275 2.33 -1.15 -2.93
N THR A 276 2.19 -0.50 -4.08
CA THR A 276 2.04 0.95 -4.16
C THR A 276 0.62 1.29 -4.56
N ARG A 277 -0.03 2.14 -3.77
CA ARG A 277 -1.33 2.73 -4.07
C ARG A 277 -1.12 4.04 -4.81
N PHE A 278 -1.80 4.14 -5.95
CA PHE A 278 -1.83 5.31 -6.80
C PHE A 278 -3.24 5.90 -6.81
N VAL A 279 -3.29 7.21 -7.00
CA VAL A 279 -4.51 7.94 -7.32
C VAL A 279 -4.42 8.49 -8.74
N VAL A 280 -5.55 8.49 -9.43
CA VAL A 280 -5.70 9.10 -10.74
C VAL A 280 -6.17 10.53 -10.54
N VAL A 281 -5.37 11.48 -10.99
CA VAL A 281 -5.64 12.90 -10.85
C VAL A 281 -6.07 13.48 -12.19
N ALA A 282 -7.11 14.30 -12.18
CA ALA A 282 -7.62 15.03 -13.34
C ALA A 282 -7.79 16.51 -13.02
N ARG A 283 -8.00 17.34 -14.05
CA ARG A 283 -8.27 18.77 -13.88
C ARG A 283 -9.60 19.03 -13.16
N GLU A 284 -10.62 18.26 -13.50
CA GLU A 284 -11.98 18.45 -13.01
C GLU A 284 -12.48 17.17 -12.31
N PRO A 285 -13.32 17.30 -11.27
CA PRO A 285 -13.92 16.15 -10.61
C PRO A 285 -14.87 15.43 -11.56
N ARG A 286 -15.00 14.11 -11.39
CA ARG A 286 -15.92 13.29 -12.16
C ARG A 286 -17.05 12.78 -11.27
N ALA A 287 -18.29 12.86 -11.76
CA ALA A 287 -19.41 12.23 -11.10
C ALA A 287 -19.26 10.71 -11.12
N VAL A 288 -19.56 10.06 -10.00
CA VAL A 288 -19.55 8.61 -9.87
C VAL A 288 -20.96 8.16 -9.57
N ASP A 289 -21.46 7.21 -10.36
CA ASP A 289 -22.78 6.60 -10.16
C ASP A 289 -22.84 5.92 -8.77
N GLU A 290 -23.94 6.11 -8.04
CA GLU A 290 -24.12 5.56 -6.67
C GLU A 290 -24.04 4.03 -6.61
N ARG A 291 -24.24 3.32 -7.73
CA ARG A 291 -24.08 1.85 -7.81
C ARG A 291 -22.62 1.39 -7.81
N ILE A 292 -21.67 2.33 -7.95
CA ILE A 292 -20.24 2.04 -7.94
C ILE A 292 -19.73 2.27 -6.51
N ALA A 293 -19.22 1.19 -5.90
CA ALA A 293 -18.48 1.29 -4.64
C ALA A 293 -17.31 2.27 -4.82
N CYS A 294 -17.33 3.34 -4.03
CA CYS A 294 -16.40 4.46 -4.18
C CYS A 294 -15.83 4.89 -2.84
N LYS A 295 -14.74 5.65 -2.93
CA LYS A 295 -14.19 6.41 -1.82
C LYS A 295 -14.33 7.89 -2.10
N THR A 296 -14.45 8.67 -1.03
CA THR A 296 -14.24 10.11 -1.07
C THR A 296 -12.97 10.44 -0.30
N SER A 297 -12.10 11.23 -0.92
CA SER A 297 -10.91 11.79 -0.27
C SER A 297 -11.16 13.25 0.11
N ILE A 298 -10.88 13.59 1.36
CA ILE A 298 -10.96 14.96 1.86
C ILE A 298 -9.66 15.36 2.57
N ILE A 299 -9.41 16.66 2.59
CA ILE A 299 -8.41 17.31 3.43
C ILE A 299 -9.16 18.28 4.33
N PHE A 300 -8.95 18.19 5.63
CA PHE A 300 -9.46 19.21 6.55
C PHE A 300 -8.39 19.67 7.54
N ALA A 301 -8.52 20.89 8.01
CA ALA A 301 -7.77 21.39 9.14
C ALA A 301 -8.70 21.48 10.34
N THR A 302 -8.26 20.99 11.49
CA THR A 302 -9.00 21.17 12.75
C THR A 302 -8.65 22.51 13.37
N ARG A 303 -9.45 22.93 14.34
CA ARG A 303 -9.04 23.99 15.28
C ARG A 303 -7.93 23.45 16.20
N HIS A 304 -7.07 24.33 16.71
CA HIS A 304 -5.98 23.96 17.62
C HIS A 304 -6.50 23.91 19.07
N GLU A 305 -7.33 22.93 19.36
CA GLU A 305 -7.98 22.74 20.67
C GLU A 305 -8.04 21.25 21.05
N GLU A 306 -8.19 20.98 22.35
CA GLU A 306 -8.22 19.61 22.88
C GLU A 306 -9.37 18.80 22.25
N GLY A 307 -9.06 17.59 21.77
CA GLY A 307 -10.07 16.70 21.21
C GLY A 307 -10.62 17.12 19.83
N ALA A 308 -10.08 18.14 19.16
CA ALA A 308 -10.61 18.64 17.89
C ALA A 308 -10.68 17.55 16.79
N LEU A 309 -9.60 16.75 16.65
CA LEU A 309 -9.60 15.62 15.73
C LEU A 309 -10.59 14.52 16.16
N LEU A 310 -10.68 14.23 17.46
CA LEU A 310 -11.62 13.23 17.98
C LEU A 310 -13.06 13.61 17.67
N ALA A 311 -13.44 14.89 17.82
CA ALA A 311 -14.75 15.38 17.44
C ALA A 311 -15.04 15.11 15.95
N CYS A 312 -14.09 15.44 15.07
CA CYS A 312 -14.21 15.18 13.63
C CYS A 312 -14.40 13.68 13.32
N LEU A 313 -13.60 12.81 13.94
CA LEU A 313 -13.70 11.36 13.74
C LEU A 313 -15.03 10.81 14.28
N ASN A 314 -15.50 11.31 15.42
CA ASN A 314 -16.79 10.94 15.99
C ASN A 314 -17.96 11.37 15.08
N THR A 315 -17.89 12.54 14.44
CA THR A 315 -18.88 12.98 13.46
C THR A 315 -18.94 12.00 12.28
N LEU A 316 -17.80 11.64 11.69
CA LEU A 316 -17.76 10.68 10.58
C LEU A 316 -18.26 9.29 10.99
N ALA A 317 -17.88 8.83 12.18
CA ALA A 317 -18.33 7.56 12.74
C ALA A 317 -19.84 7.54 13.05
N GLY A 318 -20.40 8.67 13.53
CA GLY A 318 -21.83 8.84 13.79
C GLY A 318 -22.70 8.72 12.53
N HIS A 319 -22.13 9.06 11.36
CA HIS A 319 -22.75 8.84 10.05
C HIS A 319 -22.40 7.48 9.41
N HIS A 320 -21.76 6.59 10.18
CA HIS A 320 -21.32 5.27 9.73
C HIS A 320 -20.41 5.31 8.49
N LEU A 321 -19.53 6.32 8.41
CA LEU A 321 -18.51 6.41 7.37
C LEU A 321 -17.28 5.61 7.80
N ASN A 322 -16.97 4.53 7.07
CA ASN A 322 -15.79 3.72 7.32
C ASN A 322 -14.54 4.42 6.75
N LEU A 323 -13.60 4.78 7.62
CA LEU A 323 -12.34 5.39 7.20
C LEU A 323 -11.37 4.31 6.72
N THR A 324 -10.77 4.55 5.55
CA THR A 324 -9.75 3.67 4.97
C THR A 324 -8.37 4.29 4.97
N LYS A 325 -8.26 5.59 5.24
CA LYS A 325 -6.99 6.28 5.47
C LYS A 325 -7.19 7.50 6.38
N LEU A 326 -6.21 7.75 7.25
CA LEU A 326 -6.06 9.00 8.01
C LEU A 326 -4.56 9.32 8.10
N GLU A 327 -4.15 10.47 7.59
CA GLU A 327 -2.76 10.94 7.60
C GLU A 327 -2.69 12.40 8.04
N SER A 328 -1.79 12.75 8.96
CA SER A 328 -1.59 14.12 9.42
C SER A 328 -0.37 14.76 8.75
N ARG A 329 -0.50 16.01 8.31
CA ARG A 329 0.58 16.79 7.72
C ARG A 329 0.67 18.17 8.38
N PRO A 330 1.87 18.69 8.68
CA PRO A 330 1.99 20.06 9.18
C PRO A 330 1.52 21.04 8.11
N ARG A 331 0.73 22.03 8.51
CA ARG A 331 0.23 23.06 7.61
C ARG A 331 1.38 23.99 7.20
N PRO A 332 1.62 24.19 5.89
CA PRO A 332 2.63 25.14 5.45
C PRO A 332 2.34 26.55 5.94
N ASN A 333 3.37 27.25 6.45
CA ASN A 333 3.28 28.62 6.96
C ASN A 333 2.35 28.82 8.17
N ALA A 334 1.93 27.74 8.84
CA ALA A 334 1.18 27.80 10.09
C ALA A 334 1.79 26.77 11.08
N PRO A 335 2.78 27.19 11.90
CA PRO A 335 3.44 26.30 12.84
C PRO A 335 2.43 25.63 13.78
N TRP A 336 2.57 24.32 13.99
CA TRP A 336 1.75 23.51 14.91
C TRP A 336 0.26 23.38 14.54
N GLU A 337 -0.13 23.86 13.37
CA GLU A 337 -1.40 23.50 12.73
C GLU A 337 -1.19 22.29 11.81
N TYR A 338 -2.21 21.44 11.72
CA TYR A 338 -2.15 20.19 10.95
C TYR A 338 -3.32 20.11 9.96
N LEU A 339 -3.00 19.60 8.78
CA LEU A 339 -3.94 19.12 7.79
C LEU A 339 -4.11 17.61 7.97
N PHE A 340 -5.35 17.14 7.90
CA PHE A 340 -5.69 15.73 7.96
C PHE A 340 -6.23 15.30 6.60
N TYR A 341 -5.55 14.33 5.99
CA TYR A 341 -5.98 13.67 4.77
C TYR A 341 -6.75 12.42 5.16
N VAL A 342 -7.98 12.32 4.68
CA VAL A 342 -8.89 11.24 5.03
C VAL A 342 -9.51 10.65 3.78
N ASP A 343 -9.45 9.33 3.68
CA ASP A 343 -10.22 8.57 2.71
C ASP A 343 -11.29 7.79 3.45
N PHE A 344 -12.54 7.86 3.00
CA PHE A 344 -13.64 7.07 3.56
C PHE A 344 -14.50 6.46 2.47
N GLU A 345 -15.19 5.36 2.81
CA GLU A 345 -16.10 4.65 1.92
C GLU A 345 -17.43 5.40 1.80
N GLY A 346 -17.75 5.87 0.59
CA GLY A 346 -18.99 6.59 0.30
C GLY A 346 -18.88 7.50 -0.91
N ASN A 347 -20.04 7.87 -1.44
CA ASN A 347 -20.21 8.79 -2.55
C ASN A 347 -20.72 10.15 -2.05
N LEU A 348 -20.16 11.25 -2.57
CA LEU A 348 -20.68 12.60 -2.30
C LEU A 348 -22.14 12.81 -2.71
N ALA A 349 -22.68 12.01 -3.62
CA ALA A 349 -24.09 12.06 -4.02
C ALA A 349 -25.03 11.60 -2.88
N GLU A 350 -24.55 10.70 -2.01
CA GLU A 350 -25.34 10.09 -0.95
C GLU A 350 -25.75 11.11 0.12
N PRO A 351 -27.03 11.11 0.58
CA PRO A 351 -27.48 12.01 1.64
C PRO A 351 -26.67 11.89 2.94
N ARG A 352 -26.28 10.66 3.34
CA ARG A 352 -25.48 10.44 4.56
C ARG A 352 -24.12 11.14 4.50
N VAL A 353 -23.47 11.14 3.34
CA VAL A 353 -22.14 11.76 3.16
C VAL A 353 -22.27 13.27 3.14
N LYS A 354 -23.29 13.81 2.46
CA LYS A 354 -23.58 15.25 2.47
C LYS A 354 -23.83 15.76 3.89
N GLN A 355 -24.65 15.06 4.67
CA GLN A 355 -24.92 15.43 6.05
C GLN A 355 -23.65 15.34 6.92
N ALA A 356 -22.86 14.28 6.76
CA ALA A 356 -21.60 14.14 7.49
C ALA A 356 -20.63 15.30 7.22
N LEU A 357 -20.49 15.75 5.97
CA LEU A 357 -19.63 16.88 5.62
C LEU A 357 -20.17 18.22 6.15
N GLN A 358 -21.49 18.38 6.19
CA GLN A 358 -22.13 19.55 6.81
C GLN A 358 -21.87 19.58 8.31
N ASP A 359 -22.07 18.48 9.02
CA ASP A 359 -21.86 18.40 10.47
C ASP A 359 -20.35 18.56 10.81
N LEU A 360 -19.46 18.02 9.95
CA LEU A 360 -18.02 18.16 10.11
C LEU A 360 -17.58 19.64 10.06
N SER A 361 -18.28 20.49 9.29
CA SER A 361 -17.97 21.91 9.15
C SER A 361 -17.94 22.67 10.49
N ALA A 362 -18.67 22.20 11.51
CA ALA A 362 -18.68 22.78 12.84
C ALA A 362 -17.33 22.64 13.58
N HIS A 363 -16.55 21.62 13.26
CA HIS A 363 -15.34 21.22 13.98
C HIS A 363 -14.04 21.58 13.24
N ILE A 364 -14.12 22.03 12.00
CA ILE A 364 -12.98 22.28 11.11
C ILE A 364 -12.86 23.76 10.76
N THR A 365 -11.66 24.18 10.36
CA THR A 365 -11.39 25.54 9.87
C THR A 365 -11.38 25.61 8.35
N THR A 366 -10.97 24.53 7.69
CA THR A 366 -10.96 24.41 6.24
C THR A 366 -11.33 23.00 5.82
N LEU A 367 -12.09 22.87 4.74
CA LEU A 367 -12.39 21.61 4.07
C LEU A 367 -12.04 21.72 2.59
N LYS A 368 -11.30 20.76 2.07
CA LYS A 368 -11.10 20.56 0.65
C LYS A 368 -11.50 19.13 0.31
N VAL A 369 -12.46 18.99 -0.59
CA VAL A 369 -12.81 17.68 -1.14
C VAL A 369 -11.91 17.44 -2.34
N LEU A 370 -11.09 16.39 -2.29
CA LEU A 370 -10.21 16.02 -3.40
C LEU A 370 -10.97 15.29 -4.51
N GLY A 371 -12.00 14.52 -4.16
CA GLY A 371 -12.86 13.88 -5.15
C GLY A 371 -13.53 12.61 -4.63
N THR A 372 -14.49 12.11 -5.41
CA THR A 372 -15.10 10.79 -5.24
C THR A 372 -14.72 9.93 -6.42
N TYR A 373 -14.30 8.70 -6.15
CA TYR A 373 -13.76 7.83 -7.20
C TYR A 373 -14.02 6.34 -6.92
N PRO A 374 -14.12 5.50 -7.97
CA PRO A 374 -14.30 4.06 -7.82
C PRO A 374 -13.20 3.44 -6.96
N ALA A 375 -13.61 2.66 -5.96
CA ALA A 375 -12.68 1.99 -5.06
C ALA A 375 -12.04 0.76 -5.73
N ARG A 376 -10.83 0.41 -5.27
CA ARG A 376 -10.07 -0.82 -5.60
C ARG A 376 -9.59 -1.55 -4.35
N THR A 377 -9.55 -0.86 -3.23
CA THR A 377 -9.00 -1.37 -1.96
C THR A 377 -10.07 -1.75 -0.93
N THR A 378 -11.33 -1.43 -1.17
CA THR A 378 -12.44 -1.76 -0.25
C THR A 378 -12.87 -3.22 -0.43
N LYS A 379 -13.56 -3.78 0.57
CA LYS A 379 -14.07 -5.15 0.52
C LYS A 379 -15.01 -5.37 -0.66
N ASP A 380 -15.93 -4.43 -0.88
CA ASP A 380 -16.93 -4.53 -1.95
C ASP A 380 -16.32 -4.30 -3.35
N ALA A 381 -15.14 -3.67 -3.42
CA ALA A 381 -14.40 -3.47 -4.65
C ALA A 381 -13.51 -4.66 -5.05
N ARG A 382 -13.30 -5.66 -4.20
CA ARG A 382 -12.49 -6.86 -4.48
C ARG A 382 -13.35 -8.12 -4.63
N PRO A 383 -12.91 -9.13 -5.43
CA PRO A 383 -13.60 -10.41 -5.49
C PRO A 383 -13.72 -11.03 -4.11
N ALA A 384 -14.83 -11.72 -3.89
CA ALA A 384 -15.00 -12.54 -2.70
C ALA A 384 -13.79 -13.48 -2.57
N ASP A 385 -13.10 -13.39 -1.43
CA ASP A 385 -12.07 -14.38 -1.08
C ASP A 385 -12.75 -15.74 -0.95
N PRO A 386 -12.14 -16.89 -1.34
CA PRO A 386 -12.87 -18.12 -1.17
C PRO A 386 -12.96 -18.25 0.35
N SER A 387 -14.15 -18.46 0.88
CA SER A 387 -14.22 -19.08 2.18
C SER A 387 -13.46 -20.39 2.03
N THR A 388 -12.18 -20.42 2.44
CA THR A 388 -11.56 -21.68 2.84
C THR A 388 -12.55 -22.15 3.89
N PRO A 389 -13.24 -23.29 3.71
CA PRO A 389 -14.06 -23.80 4.78
C PRO A 389 -13.10 -23.87 5.96
N ARG A 390 -13.32 -23.01 6.96
CA ARG A 390 -12.64 -23.15 8.23
C ARG A 390 -12.81 -24.61 8.55
N VAL A 391 -11.69 -25.34 8.64
CA VAL A 391 -11.65 -26.77 8.97
C VAL A 391 -12.84 -27.03 9.87
N ALA A 392 -13.83 -27.79 9.36
CA ALA A 392 -15.04 -28.08 10.10
C ALA A 392 -14.57 -28.45 11.50
N ALA A 393 -14.94 -27.63 12.49
CA ALA A 393 -14.49 -27.82 13.86
C ALA A 393 -14.69 -29.30 14.15
N VAL A 394 -13.60 -30.04 14.32
CA VAL A 394 -13.65 -31.45 14.66
C VAL A 394 -14.54 -31.49 15.89
N SER A 395 -15.73 -32.05 15.71
CA SER A 395 -16.74 -32.16 16.75
C SER A 395 -16.08 -32.93 17.88
N LYS A 396 -15.70 -32.19 18.92
CA LYS A 396 -15.22 -32.77 20.17
C LYS A 396 -16.33 -33.70 20.65
N PRO A 397 -16.05 -34.99 20.95
CA PRO A 397 -17.09 -35.88 21.44
C PRO A 397 -17.69 -35.30 22.72
N PRO A 398 -19.01 -35.42 22.93
CA PRO A 398 -19.69 -34.79 24.06
C PRO A 398 -19.15 -35.34 25.38
N SER A 399 -18.64 -34.46 26.23
CA SER A 399 -18.32 -34.77 27.61
C SER A 399 -19.62 -34.77 28.43
N PRO A 400 -19.82 -35.70 29.38
CA PRO A 400 -21.07 -35.83 30.10
C PRO A 400 -21.34 -34.61 30.99
N ALA A 401 -22.59 -34.17 31.00
CA ALA A 401 -23.04 -32.99 31.73
C ALA A 401 -22.94 -33.17 33.26
N PRO A 402 -22.48 -32.16 34.01
CA PRO A 402 -22.60 -32.14 35.47
C PRO A 402 -24.04 -31.80 35.90
N PRO A 403 -24.47 -32.21 37.11
CA PRO A 403 -25.84 -32.06 37.55
C PRO A 403 -26.19 -30.60 37.89
N ASN A 404 -27.41 -30.21 37.53
CA ASN A 404 -28.03 -28.92 37.87
C ASN A 404 -28.18 -28.76 39.39
N PRO A 405 -27.89 -27.56 39.94
CA PRO A 405 -28.62 -27.03 41.08
C PRO A 405 -29.69 -26.05 40.61
N THR A 406 -30.91 -26.33 41.07
CA THR A 406 -32.10 -25.50 41.10
C THR A 406 -31.88 -24.15 41.80
N GLY A 407 -32.44 -23.05 41.27
CA GLY A 407 -32.61 -21.80 42.00
C GLY A 407 -32.76 -20.58 41.10
N ALA A 408 -33.94 -19.96 41.11
CA ALA A 408 -34.40 -18.90 40.21
C ALA A 408 -33.75 -17.51 40.45
N ALA A 409 -33.58 -16.72 39.39
CA ALA A 409 -34.26 -15.42 39.15
C ALA A 409 -33.69 -14.66 37.93
N ALA A 410 -34.61 -14.25 37.04
CA ALA A 410 -34.64 -13.21 36.00
C ALA A 410 -33.34 -12.59 35.39
N GLU A 411 -33.32 -12.55 34.05
CA GLU A 411 -32.33 -11.86 33.18
C GLU A 411 -32.39 -10.30 33.26
N PRO A 412 -31.40 -9.58 32.68
CA PRO A 412 -31.50 -9.26 31.25
C PRO A 412 -30.21 -9.46 30.43
N SER A 413 -30.44 -9.99 29.23
CA SER A 413 -29.69 -9.82 27.98
C SER A 413 -28.58 -8.75 27.96
N VAL A 414 -27.32 -9.18 27.76
CA VAL A 414 -26.39 -8.70 26.73
C VAL A 414 -25.36 -9.81 26.57
N MET A 415 -25.24 -10.39 25.38
CA MET A 415 -24.05 -11.13 24.97
C MET A 415 -22.86 -10.18 25.13
N GLN A 416 -22.15 -10.27 26.26
CA GLN A 416 -20.82 -9.69 26.40
C GLN A 416 -19.95 -10.37 25.34
N LEU A 417 -19.81 -9.70 24.21
CA LEU A 417 -18.72 -9.89 23.28
C LEU A 417 -17.44 -9.93 24.11
N LEU A 418 -16.91 -11.14 24.31
CA LEU A 418 -15.57 -11.33 24.84
C LEU A 418 -14.61 -10.62 23.88
N GLU A 419 -14.26 -9.37 24.20
CA GLU A 419 -13.24 -8.60 23.51
C GLU A 419 -11.95 -9.41 23.53
N LYS A 420 -11.58 -10.00 22.39
CA LYS A 420 -10.22 -10.51 22.17
C LYS A 420 -9.28 -9.31 22.06
N LYS A 421 -8.83 -8.78 23.20
CA LYS A 421 -7.81 -7.72 23.26
C LYS A 421 -6.42 -8.31 22.95
N PRO A 422 -5.73 -7.89 21.88
CA PRO A 422 -4.53 -8.58 21.39
C PRO A 422 -3.22 -8.30 22.17
N TYR A 423 -3.24 -7.59 23.30
CA TYR A 423 -2.01 -7.14 23.99
C TYR A 423 -1.95 -7.54 25.48
N ARG A 424 -2.16 -8.82 25.77
CA ARG A 424 -2.24 -9.30 27.15
C ARG A 424 -0.87 -9.39 27.86
N LEU A 425 0.23 -9.54 27.14
CA LEU A 425 1.56 -9.75 27.73
C LEU A 425 2.15 -8.55 28.50
N VAL A 426 1.59 -7.34 28.35
CA VAL A 426 2.09 -6.10 29.00
C VAL A 426 0.97 -5.33 29.71
N SER A 427 0.01 -6.05 30.30
CA SER A 427 -1.12 -5.44 31.02
C SER A 427 -0.99 -5.61 32.53
N ARG A 428 -1.34 -4.56 33.29
CA ARG A 428 -1.55 -4.66 34.75
C ARG A 428 -2.68 -5.62 35.14
N LEU A 429 -3.57 -5.95 34.19
CA LEU A 429 -4.58 -6.99 34.36
C LEU A 429 -3.98 -8.41 34.41
N GLN A 430 -2.77 -8.59 33.86
CA GLN A 430 -2.08 -9.88 33.80
C GLN A 430 -0.92 -9.98 34.79
N ARG A 431 -0.28 -8.85 35.12
CA ARG A 431 0.68 -8.74 36.22
C ARG A 431 0.48 -7.42 36.94
N SER A 432 -0.08 -7.48 38.14
CA SER A 432 -0.35 -6.29 38.97
C SER A 432 0.91 -5.69 39.58
N GLU A 433 1.94 -6.51 39.79
CA GLU A 433 3.23 -6.11 40.34
C GLU A 433 4.09 -5.38 39.30
N ASP A 434 4.85 -4.38 39.77
CA ASP A 434 5.80 -3.68 38.94
C ASP A 434 6.96 -4.60 38.52
N THR A 435 7.42 -4.43 37.29
CA THR A 435 8.61 -5.12 36.81
C THR A 435 9.84 -4.35 37.27
N VAL A 436 10.50 -4.89 38.30
CA VAL A 436 11.72 -4.32 38.86
C VAL A 436 12.94 -5.01 38.23
N ILE A 437 13.82 -4.24 37.60
CA ILE A 437 15.09 -4.72 37.06
C ILE A 437 16.26 -3.98 37.70
N ARG A 438 17.36 -4.70 37.96
CA ARG A 438 18.60 -4.09 38.47
C ARG A 438 19.58 -3.90 37.33
N VAL A 439 19.98 -2.66 37.10
CA VAL A 439 20.98 -2.27 36.09
C VAL A 439 22.17 -1.68 36.83
N GLY A 440 23.26 -2.43 36.93
CA GLY A 440 24.38 -2.07 37.80
C GLY A 440 23.92 -1.92 39.26
N GLY A 441 24.20 -0.76 39.87
CA GLY A 441 23.75 -0.42 41.22
C GLY A 441 22.35 0.18 41.33
N VAL A 442 21.62 0.36 40.22
CA VAL A 442 20.34 1.09 40.16
C VAL A 442 19.16 0.13 39.95
N GLU A 443 18.08 0.34 40.70
CA GLU A 443 16.84 -0.42 40.60
C GLU A 443 15.79 0.36 39.78
N VAL A 444 15.46 -0.13 38.58
CA VAL A 444 14.49 0.47 37.66
C VAL A 444 13.13 -0.23 37.81
N GLY A 445 12.07 0.55 37.99
CA GLY A 445 10.71 0.05 38.21
C GLY A 445 10.37 -0.19 39.69
N GLY A 446 11.28 0.16 40.61
CA GLY A 446 11.03 0.14 42.06
C GLY A 446 10.23 1.35 42.55
N SER A 447 10.21 1.56 43.86
CA SER A 447 9.42 2.62 44.53
C SER A 447 9.94 4.05 44.35
N LYS A 448 11.17 4.22 43.83
CA LYS A 448 11.81 5.52 43.61
C LYS A 448 11.92 5.83 42.13
N PRO A 449 11.69 7.09 41.71
CA PRO A 449 11.90 7.48 40.32
C PRO A 449 13.38 7.39 39.95
N VAL A 450 13.67 6.76 38.81
CA VAL A 450 15.02 6.68 38.25
C VAL A 450 15.17 7.70 37.13
N ILE A 451 16.16 8.57 37.24
CA ILE A 451 16.48 9.58 36.22
C ILE A 451 17.60 9.05 35.34
N ILE A 452 17.31 8.87 34.05
CA ILE A 452 18.26 8.45 33.01
C ILE A 452 18.44 9.63 32.04
N ALA A 453 19.65 10.18 31.96
CA ALA A 453 19.90 11.38 31.17
C ALA A 453 21.26 11.33 30.44
N GLY A 454 21.42 12.16 29.42
CA GLY A 454 22.64 12.24 28.61
C GLY A 454 22.38 12.77 27.19
N PRO A 455 23.39 12.83 26.32
CA PRO A 455 23.28 13.43 25.00
C PRO A 455 22.56 12.50 24.01
N CYS A 456 21.90 13.08 22.99
CA CYS A 456 21.19 12.29 21.98
C CYS A 456 22.13 11.24 21.34
N SER A 457 23.33 11.66 20.97
CA SER A 457 24.40 10.85 20.37
C SER A 457 25.67 10.94 21.21
N VAL A 458 26.50 9.90 21.15
CA VAL A 458 27.89 9.97 21.63
C VAL A 458 28.76 10.41 20.46
N GLU A 459 29.26 11.65 20.50
CA GLU A 459 30.00 12.25 19.38
C GLU A 459 31.48 12.44 19.68
N SER A 460 31.85 12.57 20.95
CA SER A 460 33.25 12.65 21.37
C SER A 460 33.43 12.29 22.84
N ARG A 461 34.67 11.98 23.23
CA ARG A 461 35.06 11.75 24.64
C ARG A 461 34.74 12.97 25.51
N GLU A 462 35.09 14.16 25.06
CA GLU A 462 34.89 15.39 25.84
C GLU A 462 33.40 15.65 26.11
N GLN A 463 32.55 15.49 25.08
CA GLN A 463 31.12 15.65 25.19
C GLN A 463 30.52 14.67 26.21
N ILE A 464 30.80 13.37 26.07
CA ILE A 464 30.14 12.37 26.90
C ILE A 464 30.58 12.44 28.36
N PHE A 465 31.86 12.75 28.63
CA PHE A 465 32.36 12.96 30.00
C PHE A 465 31.80 14.25 30.63
N ALA A 466 31.61 15.32 29.85
CA ALA A 466 30.96 16.53 30.35
C ALA A 466 29.48 16.28 30.68
N CYS A 467 28.76 15.56 29.80
CA CYS A 467 27.39 15.15 30.06
C CYS A 467 27.28 14.24 31.29
N ALA A 468 28.19 13.28 31.46
CA ALA A 468 28.21 12.39 32.63
C ALA A 468 28.30 13.17 33.95
N ARG A 469 29.22 14.15 34.01
CA ARG A 469 29.34 15.05 35.17
C ARG A 469 28.06 15.85 35.41
N ALA A 470 27.50 16.46 34.37
CA ALA A 470 26.27 17.24 34.49
C ALA A 470 25.07 16.38 34.97
N VAL A 471 24.95 15.15 34.46
CA VAL A 471 23.91 14.20 34.87
C VAL A 471 24.09 13.84 36.34
N ARG A 472 25.30 13.50 36.77
CA ARG A 472 25.61 13.19 38.17
C ARG A 472 25.32 14.37 39.09
N ASP A 473 25.80 15.57 38.74
CA ASP A 473 25.68 16.77 39.56
C ASP A 473 24.21 17.23 39.69
N ALA A 474 23.36 16.89 38.71
CA ALA A 474 21.92 17.10 38.73
C ALA A 474 21.13 15.97 39.44
N GLY A 475 21.80 14.97 40.03
CA GLY A 475 21.15 13.85 40.72
C GLY A 475 20.62 12.75 39.78
N GLY A 476 21.16 12.65 38.56
CA GLY A 476 20.89 11.57 37.63
C GLY A 476 21.46 10.23 38.11
N HIS A 477 20.76 9.15 37.79
CA HIS A 477 21.08 7.80 38.28
C HIS A 477 21.80 6.97 37.22
N LEU A 478 21.49 7.17 35.94
CA LEU A 478 22.08 6.46 34.81
C LEU A 478 22.41 7.43 33.68
N LEU A 479 23.54 7.18 33.02
CA LEU A 479 23.96 7.89 31.81
C LEU A 479 23.43 7.16 30.57
N ARG A 480 22.89 7.90 29.60
CA ARG A 480 22.50 7.36 28.29
C ARG A 480 23.10 8.16 27.14
N GLY A 481 23.45 7.47 26.05
CA GLY A 481 23.93 8.08 24.82
C GLY A 481 23.71 7.14 23.63
N GLY A 482 23.26 7.66 22.49
CA GLY A 482 23.06 6.83 21.30
C GLY A 482 24.37 6.61 20.55
N CYS A 483 24.98 5.43 20.70
CA CYS A 483 26.23 5.07 20.01
C CYS A 483 25.98 4.58 18.57
N PHE A 484 24.82 3.96 18.32
CA PHE A 484 24.37 3.56 16.99
C PHE A 484 23.14 4.41 16.63
N LYS A 485 23.25 5.23 15.59
CA LYS A 485 22.18 6.10 15.08
C LYS A 485 21.85 5.71 13.65
N PRO A 486 21.05 4.65 13.43
CA PRO A 486 20.56 4.36 12.08
C PRO A 486 19.75 5.57 11.60
N ARG A 487 20.19 6.19 10.51
CA ARG A 487 19.51 7.32 9.87
C ARG A 487 19.15 6.96 8.44
N THR A 488 18.02 7.48 7.96
CA THR A 488 17.56 7.31 6.58
C THR A 488 18.51 7.95 5.57
N SER A 489 19.29 8.97 6.00
CA SER A 489 20.36 9.57 5.19
C SER A 489 21.72 8.99 5.56
N PRO A 490 22.50 8.46 4.60
CA PRO A 490 23.84 7.93 4.84
C PRO A 490 24.88 9.01 5.15
N TYR A 491 24.60 10.27 4.81
CA TYR A 491 25.48 11.42 5.08
C TYR A 491 25.28 12.02 6.48
N SER A 492 24.24 11.60 7.20
CA SER A 492 24.06 11.97 8.61
C SER A 492 25.02 11.19 9.50
N PHE A 493 25.43 11.79 10.62
CA PHE A 493 26.23 11.11 11.63
C PHE A 493 25.52 9.84 12.11
N GLN A 494 26.13 8.67 11.85
CA GLN A 494 25.57 7.35 12.18
C GLN A 494 25.86 6.91 13.61
N GLY A 495 26.49 7.77 14.42
CA GLY A 495 27.07 7.40 15.71
C GLY A 495 28.47 6.80 15.56
N LEU A 496 29.25 6.81 16.64
CA LEU A 496 30.60 6.22 16.66
C LEU A 496 30.59 4.68 16.76
N GLY A 497 29.41 4.05 16.75
CA GLY A 497 29.27 2.59 16.84
C GLY A 497 29.90 2.04 18.13
N TYR A 498 30.75 1.01 17.99
CA TYR A 498 31.44 0.39 19.12
C TYR A 498 32.41 1.33 19.85
N GLU A 499 33.10 2.22 19.14
CA GLU A 499 33.95 3.23 19.78
C GLU A 499 33.12 4.16 20.67
N GLY A 500 31.92 4.54 20.22
CA GLY A 500 30.97 5.30 21.04
C GLY A 500 30.48 4.53 22.26
N LEU A 501 30.36 3.20 22.16
CA LEU A 501 29.98 2.34 23.28
C LEU A 501 31.09 2.31 24.35
N ASP A 502 32.36 2.15 23.93
CA ASP A 502 33.50 2.18 24.84
C ASP A 502 33.62 3.53 25.56
N LEU A 503 33.38 4.63 24.84
CA LEU A 503 33.35 5.98 25.42
C LEU A 503 32.20 6.16 26.42
N LEU A 504 31.02 5.63 26.11
CA LEU A 504 29.85 5.70 27.00
C LEU A 504 30.08 4.88 28.27
N GLU A 505 30.64 3.67 28.17
CA GLU A 505 30.99 2.85 29.32
C GLU A 505 32.03 3.55 30.19
N ALA A 506 33.09 4.09 29.59
CA ALA A 506 34.14 4.80 30.31
C ALA A 506 33.64 6.06 31.03
N ALA A 507 32.65 6.76 30.46
CA ALA A 507 32.05 7.95 31.07
C ALA A 507 30.97 7.63 32.11
N GLY A 508 30.37 6.43 32.05
CA GLY A 508 29.34 5.96 32.99
C GLY A 508 29.88 5.33 34.27
N ARG A 509 31.20 5.08 34.35
CA ARG A 509 31.92 4.70 35.57
C ARG A 509 32.26 5.94 36.38
#